data_AF-A0A1H8NH65-F1
#
_entry.id   AF-A0A1H8NH65-F1
#
_cell.length_a   1.000
_cell.length_b   1.000
_cell.length_c   1.000
_cell.angle_alpha   90.00
_cell.angle_beta   90.00
_cell.angle_gamma   90.00
#
_symmetry.space_group_name_H-M   'P 1'
#
loop_
_entity.id
_entity.type
_entity.pdbx_description
1 polymer ?
#
loop_
_entity_poly.entity_id
_entity_poly.type
_entity_poly.pdbx_seq_one_letter_code
_entity_poly.pdbx_strand_id
1 'polypeptide(L)'
;MIARQTYALLSVLILLTPLTQAAGHPDTRITQTIAQNDEQNSNAHEAAEKHFEDELMKKHETVAKYYEDEARKSRAKVKELEIMLAHYEEKSYLYGKKAQDLQAHTAALVRKYEEAAKADAREAASHRQIALTLKEKNHPASKTQKLSVVESYGPTVLSK
;
A
#
# COMPACT_ATOMS: atom_id res chain seq x y z
N MET A 1 -42.98 -27.34 -0.95
CA MET A 1 -42.99 -25.91 -0.54
C MET A 1 -42.10 -25.15 -1.50
N ILE A 2 -42.68 -24.60 -2.57
CA ILE A 2 -41.98 -23.84 -3.62
C ILE A 2 -42.35 -22.38 -3.39
N ALA A 3 -41.35 -21.52 -3.21
CA ALA A 3 -41.55 -20.08 -3.27
C ALA A 3 -40.65 -19.52 -4.39
N ARG A 4 -41.25 -19.46 -5.58
CA ARG A 4 -40.86 -18.55 -6.65
C ARG A 4 -41.34 -17.15 -6.26
N GLN A 5 -40.52 -16.13 -6.45
CA GLN A 5 -40.98 -14.74 -6.39
C GLN A 5 -40.54 -14.01 -7.66
N THR A 6 -41.36 -14.12 -8.70
CA THR A 6 -41.34 -13.25 -9.89
C THR A 6 -42.28 -12.09 -9.60
N TYR A 7 -41.76 -10.86 -9.51
CA TYR A 7 -42.59 -9.66 -9.45
C TYR A 7 -42.75 -9.06 -10.84
N ALA A 8 -44.00 -9.05 -11.30
CA ALA A 8 -44.47 -8.40 -12.51
C ALA A 8 -45.20 -7.10 -12.16
N LEU A 9 -44.76 -6.03 -12.83
CA LEU A 9 -45.53 -4.90 -13.39
C LEU A 9 -46.16 -3.80 -12.52
N LEU A 10 -46.11 -2.61 -13.13
CA LEU A 10 -46.81 -1.33 -12.92
C LEU A 10 -46.18 -0.40 -11.87
N SER A 11 -45.70 0.79 -12.25
CA SER A 11 -46.55 1.87 -12.76
C SER A 11 -45.69 2.99 -13.37
N VAL A 12 -45.94 3.42 -14.62
CA VAL A 12 -45.86 4.85 -14.97
C VAL A 12 -46.91 5.15 -16.05
N LEU A 13 -47.96 5.84 -15.62
CA LEU A 13 -48.98 6.46 -16.46
C LEU A 13 -48.35 7.70 -17.12
N ILE A 14 -47.97 7.62 -18.40
CA ILE A 14 -47.49 8.79 -19.14
C ILE A 14 -48.70 9.44 -19.82
N LEU A 15 -49.17 10.54 -19.24
CA LEU A 15 -50.19 11.39 -19.80
C LEU A 15 -49.73 11.95 -21.15
N LEU A 16 -50.63 11.84 -22.12
CA LEU A 16 -50.53 12.40 -23.46
C LEU A 16 -50.51 13.94 -23.36
N THR A 17 -49.38 14.58 -23.68
CA THR A 17 -49.31 16.04 -23.89
C THR A 17 -49.00 16.33 -25.36
N PRO A 18 -49.71 17.27 -26.01
CA PRO A 18 -49.56 17.51 -27.42
C PRO A 18 -48.23 18.17 -27.75
N LEU A 19 -47.68 17.66 -28.85
CA LEU A 19 -46.53 18.13 -29.60
C LEU A 19 -46.57 19.65 -29.81
N THR A 20 -45.77 20.39 -29.04
CA THR A 20 -45.38 21.76 -29.40
C THR A 20 -44.02 21.68 -30.05
N GLN A 21 -44.05 21.70 -31.39
CA GLN A 21 -42.90 21.79 -32.27
C GLN A 21 -42.20 23.14 -32.07
N ALA A 22 -41.20 23.19 -31.21
CA ALA A 22 -40.11 24.16 -31.32
C ALA A 22 -38.96 23.43 -32.02
N ALA A 23 -38.66 23.83 -33.25
CA ALA A 23 -37.56 23.28 -34.04
C ALA A 23 -36.21 23.64 -33.40
N GLY A 24 -35.78 22.84 -32.43
CA GLY A 24 -34.39 22.71 -32.00
C GLY A 24 -33.85 21.38 -32.51
N HIS A 25 -32.69 21.40 -33.16
CA HIS A 25 -32.05 20.25 -33.81
C HIS A 25 -32.00 19.00 -32.89
N PRO A 26 -32.57 17.84 -33.30
CA PRO A 26 -32.53 16.60 -32.52
C PRO A 26 -31.12 16.00 -32.38
N ASP A 27 -30.22 16.31 -33.32
CA ASP A 27 -28.84 15.84 -33.32
C ASP A 27 -28.09 16.28 -32.06
N THR A 28 -28.17 17.57 -31.70
CA THR A 28 -27.41 18.14 -30.59
C THR A 28 -27.78 17.59 -29.21
N ARG A 29 -29.05 17.23 -28.97
CA ARG A 29 -29.50 16.72 -27.67
C ARG A 29 -29.13 15.25 -27.47
N ILE A 30 -29.17 14.45 -28.54
CA ILE A 30 -28.76 13.05 -28.51
C ILE A 30 -27.25 12.96 -28.31
N THR A 31 -26.46 13.76 -29.05
CA THR A 31 -25.00 13.82 -28.87
C THR A 31 -24.61 14.28 -27.47
N GLN A 32 -25.31 15.29 -26.91
CA GLN A 32 -25.06 15.76 -25.55
C GLN A 32 -25.40 14.71 -24.49
N THR A 33 -26.49 13.96 -24.65
CA THR A 33 -26.87 12.90 -23.71
C THR A 33 -25.91 11.71 -23.78
N ILE A 34 -25.43 11.35 -24.98
CA ILE A 34 -24.42 10.30 -25.17
C ILE A 34 -23.09 10.71 -24.51
N ALA A 35 -22.61 11.93 -24.79
CA ALA A 35 -21.37 12.43 -24.18
C ALA A 35 -21.44 12.48 -22.64
N GLN A 36 -22.57 12.91 -22.07
CA GLN A 36 -22.77 12.92 -20.62
C GLN A 36 -22.80 11.52 -20.02
N ASN A 37 -23.41 10.54 -20.70
CA ASN A 37 -23.44 9.15 -20.24
C ASN A 37 -22.04 8.50 -20.31
N ASP A 38 -21.25 8.81 -21.34
CA ASP A 38 -19.89 8.30 -21.51
C ASP A 38 -18.93 8.86 -20.44
N GLU A 39 -19.01 10.16 -20.15
CA GLU A 39 -18.25 10.79 -19.06
C GLU A 39 -18.64 10.24 -17.69
N GLN A 40 -19.93 10.07 -17.41
CA GLN A 40 -20.40 9.50 -16.15
C GLN A 40 -19.95 8.04 -15.95
N ASN A 41 -19.95 7.23 -17.01
CA ASN A 41 -19.49 5.85 -16.95
C ASN A 41 -17.97 5.76 -16.76
N SER A 42 -17.19 6.61 -17.45
CA SER A 42 -15.75 6.70 -17.25
C SER A 42 -15.38 7.09 -15.81
N ASN A 43 -16.10 8.07 -15.25
CA ASN A 43 -15.85 8.55 -13.89
C ASN A 43 -16.23 7.50 -12.82
N ALA A 44 -17.30 6.74 -13.05
CA ALA A 44 -17.67 5.62 -12.19
C ALA A 44 -16.63 4.48 -12.20
N HIS A 45 -16.08 4.15 -13.38
CA HIS A 45 -15.00 3.17 -13.51
C HIS A 45 -13.72 3.63 -12.82
N GLU A 46 -13.31 4.89 -13.03
CA GLU A 46 -12.14 5.50 -12.40
C GLU A 46 -12.25 5.53 -10.87
N ALA A 47 -13.44 5.88 -10.34
CA ALA A 47 -13.70 5.85 -8.91
C ALA A 47 -13.61 4.44 -8.32
N ALA A 48 -14.10 3.42 -9.04
CA ALA A 48 -14.01 2.03 -8.63
C ALA A 48 -12.56 1.50 -8.64
N GLU A 49 -11.78 1.84 -9.69
CA GLU A 49 -10.36 1.51 -9.78
C GLU A 49 -9.59 2.14 -8.62
N LYS A 50 -9.77 3.44 -8.40
CA LYS A 50 -9.10 4.17 -7.30
C LYS A 50 -9.41 3.55 -5.93
N HIS A 51 -10.67 3.16 -5.68
CA HIS A 51 -11.04 2.49 -4.44
C HIS A 51 -10.29 1.16 -4.28
N PHE A 52 -10.20 0.34 -5.34
CA PHE A 52 -9.45 -0.90 -5.31
C PHE A 52 -7.96 -0.69 -5.03
N GLU A 53 -7.35 0.32 -5.64
CA GLU A 53 -5.95 0.67 -5.44
C GLU A 53 -5.67 1.23 -4.04
N ASP A 54 -6.58 2.03 -3.48
CA ASP A 54 -6.49 2.53 -2.11
C ASP A 54 -6.54 1.36 -1.10
N GLU A 55 -7.38 0.35 -1.34
CA GLU A 55 -7.41 -0.87 -0.52
C GLU A 55 -6.17 -1.74 -0.70
N LEU A 56 -5.65 -1.87 -1.92
CA LEU A 56 -4.40 -2.58 -2.20
C LEU A 56 -3.21 -1.92 -1.50
N MET A 57 -3.14 -0.58 -1.52
CA MET A 57 -2.13 0.20 -0.83
C MET A 57 -2.12 -0.11 0.68
N LYS A 58 -3.28 -0.08 1.34
CA LYS A 58 -3.41 -0.42 2.77
C LYS A 58 -2.97 -1.86 3.08
N LYS A 59 -3.25 -2.81 2.18
CA LYS A 59 -2.76 -4.19 2.33
C LYS A 59 -1.23 -4.25 2.30
N HIS A 60 -0.59 -3.58 1.34
CA HIS A 60 0.88 -3.51 1.32
C HIS A 60 1.44 -2.81 2.56
N GLU A 61 0.82 -1.76 3.08
CA GLU A 61 1.23 -1.14 4.36
C GLU A 61 1.12 -2.12 5.53
N THR A 62 0.09 -2.96 5.56
CA THR A 62 -0.12 -3.95 6.62
C THR A 62 0.96 -5.04 6.57
N VAL A 63 1.26 -5.56 5.38
CA VAL A 63 2.33 -6.55 5.20
C VAL A 63 3.71 -5.94 5.51
N ALA A 64 3.96 -4.69 5.12
CA ALA A 64 5.19 -4.00 5.49
C ALA A 64 5.38 -3.93 7.01
N LYS A 65 4.34 -3.55 7.76
CA LYS A 65 4.38 -3.52 9.23
C LYS A 65 4.66 -4.89 9.82
N TYR A 66 4.04 -5.95 9.29
CA TYR A 66 4.31 -7.31 9.73
C TYR A 66 5.81 -7.67 9.62
N TYR A 67 6.43 -7.43 8.46
CA TYR A 67 7.85 -7.71 8.30
C TYR A 67 8.75 -6.75 9.08
N GLU A 68 8.35 -5.49 9.28
CA GLU A 68 9.04 -4.57 10.20
C GLU A 68 9.06 -5.14 11.63
N ASP A 69 7.97 -5.77 12.07
CA ASP A 69 7.83 -6.38 13.39
C ASP A 69 8.69 -7.64 13.51
N GLU A 70 8.67 -8.52 12.51
CA GLU A 70 9.52 -9.71 12.45
C GLU A 70 11.02 -9.33 12.43
N ALA A 71 11.40 -8.31 11.66
CA ALA A 71 12.76 -7.79 11.67
C ALA A 71 13.18 -7.28 13.06
N ARG A 72 12.27 -6.62 13.79
CA ARG A 72 12.53 -6.16 15.17
C ARG A 72 12.67 -7.33 16.15
N LYS A 73 11.83 -8.35 16.05
CA LYS A 73 11.94 -9.58 16.86
C LYS A 73 13.27 -10.28 16.61
N SER A 74 13.67 -10.47 15.34
CA SER A 74 14.94 -11.08 14.97
C SER A 74 16.13 -10.27 15.52
N ARG A 75 16.10 -8.94 15.44
CA ARG A 75 17.14 -8.06 16.04
C ARG A 75 17.18 -8.16 17.56
N ALA A 76 16.04 -8.24 18.24
CA ALA A 76 16.00 -8.47 19.67
C ALA A 76 16.64 -9.81 20.03
N LYS A 77 16.35 -10.85 19.23
CA LYS A 77 16.94 -12.17 19.44
C LYS A 77 18.46 -12.18 19.26
N VAL A 78 18.98 -11.46 18.26
CA VAL A 78 20.44 -11.27 18.09
C VAL A 78 21.06 -10.73 19.37
N LYS A 79 20.50 -9.67 19.96
CA LYS A 79 21.05 -9.08 21.20
C LYS A 79 21.07 -10.06 22.37
N GLU A 80 20.02 -10.86 22.54
CA GLU A 80 19.98 -11.92 23.57
C GLU A 80 21.07 -12.97 23.34
N LEU A 81 21.25 -13.41 22.10
CA LEU A 81 22.21 -14.43 21.72
C LEU A 81 23.65 -13.93 21.84
N GLU A 82 23.91 -12.65 21.53
CA GLU A 82 25.23 -12.02 21.72
C GLU A 82 25.63 -11.97 23.20
N ILE A 83 24.70 -11.62 24.09
CA ILE A 83 24.94 -11.65 25.55
C ILE A 83 25.27 -13.07 26.01
N MET A 84 24.51 -14.07 25.53
CA MET A 84 24.74 -15.46 25.86
C MET A 84 26.07 -15.99 25.31
N LEU A 85 26.43 -15.60 24.08
CA LEU A 85 27.71 -15.95 23.47
C LEU A 85 28.87 -15.38 24.29
N ALA A 86 28.81 -14.10 24.65
CA ALA A 86 29.80 -13.46 25.50
C ALA A 86 29.95 -14.18 26.84
N HIS A 87 28.84 -14.65 27.43
CA HIS A 87 28.89 -15.44 28.66
C HIS A 87 29.56 -16.80 28.48
N TYR A 88 29.29 -17.50 27.37
CA TYR A 88 29.94 -18.77 27.06
C TYR A 88 31.44 -18.61 26.73
N GLU A 89 31.83 -17.48 26.16
CA GLU A 89 33.23 -17.13 25.90
C GLU A 89 33.97 -16.79 27.19
N GLU A 90 33.43 -15.85 27.98
CA GLU A 90 34.04 -15.39 29.24
C GLU A 90 34.09 -16.49 30.30
N LYS A 91 33.03 -17.29 30.42
CA LYS A 91 32.88 -18.30 31.47
C LYS A 91 32.90 -19.73 30.95
N SER A 92 33.65 -19.97 29.89
CA SER A 92 33.82 -21.30 29.28
C SER A 92 34.18 -22.40 30.30
N TYR A 93 34.95 -22.05 31.34
CA TYR A 93 35.32 -22.96 32.43
C TYR A 93 34.11 -23.55 33.21
N LEU A 94 32.96 -22.86 33.23
CA LEU A 94 31.72 -23.37 33.86
C LEU A 94 31.08 -24.50 33.06
N TYR A 95 31.37 -24.59 31.75
CA TYR A 95 30.72 -25.52 30.83
C TYR A 95 31.62 -26.69 30.41
N GLY A 96 32.90 -26.66 30.76
CA GLY A 96 33.87 -27.72 30.48
C GLY A 96 33.92 -28.05 28.99
N LYS A 97 33.84 -29.34 28.65
CA LYS A 97 33.93 -29.80 27.25
C LYS A 97 32.80 -29.29 26.35
N LYS A 98 31.66 -28.87 26.91
CA LYS A 98 30.51 -28.36 26.13
C LYS A 98 30.65 -26.89 25.73
N ALA A 99 31.62 -26.16 26.28
CA ALA A 99 31.77 -24.73 26.03
C ALA A 99 31.89 -24.41 24.53
N GLN A 100 32.72 -25.16 23.81
CA GLN A 100 32.95 -24.96 22.38
C GLN A 100 31.69 -25.19 21.55
N ASP A 101 30.92 -26.24 21.86
CA ASP A 101 29.66 -26.53 21.18
C ASP A 101 28.61 -25.44 21.42
N LEU A 102 28.51 -24.94 22.65
CA LEU A 102 27.61 -23.85 23.02
C LEU A 102 27.96 -22.53 22.31
N GLN A 103 29.24 -22.20 22.25
CA GLN A 103 29.75 -21.03 21.51
C GLN A 103 29.44 -21.16 20.01
N ALA A 104 29.80 -22.28 19.39
CA ALA A 104 29.60 -22.51 17.96
C ALA A 104 28.10 -22.48 17.59
N HIS A 105 27.25 -23.12 18.39
CA HIS A 105 25.81 -23.13 18.18
C HIS A 105 25.21 -21.72 18.31
N THR A 106 25.60 -20.98 19.36
CA THR A 106 25.08 -19.64 19.60
C THR A 106 25.53 -18.67 18.51
N ALA A 107 26.80 -18.73 18.09
CA ALA A 107 27.30 -17.93 16.98
C ALA A 107 26.57 -18.24 15.66
N ALA A 108 26.20 -19.51 15.42
CA ALA A 108 25.38 -19.88 14.27
C ALA A 108 23.95 -19.31 14.35
N LEU A 109 23.35 -19.31 15.56
CA LEU A 109 22.04 -18.69 15.77
C LEU A 109 22.10 -17.16 15.56
N VAL A 110 23.15 -16.47 16.03
CA VAL A 110 23.34 -15.03 15.79
C VAL A 110 23.27 -14.74 14.29
N ARG A 111 24.10 -15.42 13.48
CA ARG A 111 24.12 -15.24 12.01
C ARG A 111 22.74 -15.51 11.39
N LYS A 112 22.07 -16.59 11.80
CA LYS A 112 20.73 -16.93 11.29
C LYS A 112 19.71 -15.82 11.55
N TYR A 113 19.69 -15.26 12.77
CA TYR A 113 18.72 -14.20 13.09
C TYR A 113 19.11 -12.84 12.50
N GLU A 114 20.40 -12.57 12.29
CA GLU A 114 20.84 -11.41 11.52
C GLU A 114 20.37 -11.49 10.05
N GLU A 115 20.51 -12.66 9.42
CA GLU A 115 20.03 -12.90 8.07
C GLU A 115 18.51 -12.76 7.97
N ALA A 116 17.77 -13.33 8.94
CA ALA A 116 16.31 -13.15 9.03
C ALA A 116 15.94 -11.68 9.15
N ALA A 117 16.58 -10.94 10.06
CA ALA A 117 16.33 -9.51 10.25
C ALA A 117 16.60 -8.68 8.98
N LYS A 118 17.60 -9.06 8.18
CA LYS A 118 17.91 -8.42 6.89
C LYS A 118 16.87 -8.77 5.83
N ALA A 119 16.45 -10.04 5.75
CA ALA A 119 15.44 -10.50 4.82
C ALA A 119 14.09 -9.83 5.07
N ASP A 120 13.61 -9.85 6.32
CA ASP A 120 12.36 -9.20 6.72
C ASP A 120 12.39 -7.70 6.47
N ALA A 121 13.52 -7.04 6.75
CA ALA A 121 13.67 -5.61 6.47
C ALA A 121 13.60 -5.28 4.95
N ARG A 122 14.12 -6.16 4.09
CA ARG A 122 14.01 -5.99 2.63
C ARG A 122 12.58 -6.19 2.15
N GLU A 123 11.88 -7.18 2.67
CA GLU A 123 10.49 -7.45 2.32
C GLU A 123 9.57 -6.29 2.75
N ALA A 124 9.76 -5.80 3.98
CA ALA A 124 9.10 -4.59 4.45
C ALA A 124 9.32 -3.40 3.51
N ALA A 125 10.57 -3.14 3.12
CA ALA A 125 10.91 -2.04 2.23
C ALA A 125 10.24 -2.18 0.84
N SER A 126 10.21 -3.40 0.28
CA SER A 126 9.51 -3.71 -0.97
C SER A 126 8.02 -3.36 -0.88
N HIS A 127 7.34 -3.82 0.17
CA HIS A 127 5.93 -3.52 0.39
C HIS A 127 5.68 -2.02 0.61
N ARG A 128 6.56 -1.29 1.32
CA ARG A 128 6.48 0.17 1.45
C ARG A 128 6.59 0.87 0.10
N GLN A 129 7.51 0.45 -0.76
CA GLN A 129 7.68 1.03 -2.07
C GLN A 129 6.44 0.86 -2.95
N ILE A 130 5.80 -0.32 -2.90
CA ILE A 130 4.55 -0.57 -3.62
C ILE A 130 3.43 0.32 -3.08
N ALA A 131 3.25 0.39 -1.76
CA ALA A 131 2.25 1.26 -1.14
C ALA A 131 2.46 2.75 -1.50
N LEU A 132 3.71 3.23 -1.49
CA LEU A 132 4.05 4.58 -1.91
C LEU A 132 3.71 4.83 -3.38
N THR A 133 4.00 3.87 -4.26
CA THR A 133 3.72 3.99 -5.70
C THR A 133 2.21 4.11 -5.95
N LEU A 134 1.40 3.29 -5.28
CA LEU A 134 -0.07 3.35 -5.36
C LEU A 134 -0.61 4.68 -4.79
N LYS A 135 -0.05 5.14 -3.67
CA LYS A 135 -0.42 6.42 -3.07
C LYS A 135 -0.13 7.60 -3.99
N GLU A 136 1.02 7.60 -4.66
CA GLU A 136 1.42 8.64 -5.61
C GLU A 136 0.56 8.63 -6.88
N LYS A 137 0.19 7.44 -7.39
CA LYS A 137 -0.77 7.30 -8.50
C LYS A 137 -2.11 7.95 -8.16
N ASN A 138 -2.62 7.72 -6.94
CA ASN A 138 -3.93 8.20 -6.51
C ASN A 138 -3.97 9.67 -6.07
N HIS A 139 -2.80 10.30 -5.80
CA HIS A 139 -2.71 11.67 -5.28
C HIS A 139 -1.57 12.48 -5.94
N PRO A 140 -1.66 12.77 -7.24
CA PRO A 140 -0.59 13.44 -7.99
C PRO A 140 -0.30 14.88 -7.50
N ALA A 141 -1.26 15.55 -6.84
CA ALA A 141 -1.11 16.92 -6.33
C ALA A 141 -0.02 17.08 -5.24
N SER A 142 0.41 16.00 -4.60
CA SER A 142 1.54 16.00 -3.65
C SER A 142 2.89 16.26 -4.34
N LYS A 143 3.01 15.90 -5.63
CA LYS A 143 4.25 16.03 -6.41
C LYS A 143 4.60 17.51 -6.68
N THR A 144 3.59 18.34 -6.88
CA THR A 144 3.77 19.77 -7.21
C THR A 144 4.24 20.60 -6.02
N GLN A 145 3.85 20.25 -4.79
CA GLN A 145 4.33 20.94 -3.58
C GLN A 145 5.74 20.50 -3.16
N LYS A 146 6.13 19.24 -3.44
CA LYS A 146 7.48 18.77 -3.08
C LYS A 146 8.57 19.31 -4.02
N LEU A 147 8.22 19.63 -5.27
CA LEU A 147 9.14 20.20 -6.25
C LEU A 147 9.38 21.71 -6.02
N SER A 148 8.37 22.46 -5.57
CA SER A 148 8.53 23.90 -5.26
C SER A 148 9.32 24.17 -3.98
N VAL A 149 9.39 23.22 -3.03
CA VAL A 149 10.18 23.36 -1.80
C VAL A 149 11.69 23.14 -2.05
N VAL A 150 12.07 22.34 -3.04
CA VAL A 150 13.49 22.07 -3.38
C VAL A 150 14.11 23.21 -4.20
N GLU A 151 13.32 24.02 -4.89
CA GLU A 151 13.80 25.14 -5.72
C GLU A 151 14.12 26.43 -4.91
N SER A 152 13.82 26.44 -3.60
CA SER A 152 14.03 27.60 -2.72
C SER A 152 15.44 27.72 -2.12
N TYR A 153 16.36 26.78 -2.37
CA TYR A 153 17.76 26.90 -1.95
C TYR A 153 18.63 27.36 -3.13
N GLY A 154 18.57 28.65 -3.43
CA GLY A 154 19.53 29.30 -4.34
C GLY A 154 20.95 29.31 -3.74
N PRO A 155 22.01 29.27 -4.57
CA PRO A 155 23.37 29.28 -4.09
C PRO A 155 23.71 30.66 -3.51
N THR A 156 23.96 30.71 -2.19
CA THR A 156 24.59 31.87 -1.56
C THR A 156 25.99 32.04 -2.13
N VAL A 157 26.13 32.97 -3.06
CA VAL A 157 27.39 33.44 -3.61
C VAL A 157 28.22 34.02 -2.46
N LEU A 158 29.33 33.35 -2.16
CA LEU A 158 30.36 33.79 -1.23
C LEU A 158 31.05 35.04 -1.81
N SER A 159 30.82 36.20 -1.21
CA SER A 159 31.50 37.46 -1.56
C SER A 159 32.73 37.65 -0.68
N LYS A 160 33.89 37.73 -1.35
CA LYS A 160 35.24 38.21 -0.99
C LYS A 160 35.63 38.38 0.48
#